data_AF-A0A918TKB8-F1
#
_entry.id   AF-A0A918TKB8-F1
#
_cell.length_a   1.000
_cell.length_b   1.000
_cell.length_c   1.000
_cell.angle_alpha   90.00
_cell.angle_beta   90.00
_cell.angle_gamma   90.00
#
_symmetry.space_group_name_H-M   'P 1'
#
loop_
_entity.id
_entity.type
_entity.pdbx_description
1 polymer ?
#
loop_
_entity_poly.entity_id
_entity_poly.type
_entity_poly.pdbx_seq_one_letter_code
_entity_poly.pdbx_strand_id
1 'polypeptide(L)'
;MAHAKTSYVCLPCRASYKQPYPGRYDRERLCPRCTAPLVHVGSAFAPPRRRDAAAWRTLSVLLHAGVRFHEGCCGDGPGYRPRTVREVRERMAYARATGEPFDRALVRPEVQAPAGKRLPAPPIHP
;
A
#
# COMPACT_ATOMS: atom_id res chain seq x y z
N MET A 1 13.04 14.31 -24.31
CA MET A 1 12.57 14.45 -22.90
C MET A 1 11.67 13.27 -22.59
N ALA A 2 12.13 12.33 -21.77
CA ALA A 2 11.31 11.17 -21.41
C ALA A 2 10.13 11.67 -20.56
N HIS A 3 8.92 11.64 -21.13
CA HIS A 3 7.72 11.85 -20.33
C HIS A 3 7.67 10.74 -19.28
N ALA A 4 8.16 11.02 -18.08
CA ALA A 4 8.12 10.08 -16.98
C ALA A 4 6.63 9.81 -16.72
N LYS A 5 6.17 8.63 -17.10
CA LYS A 5 4.78 8.21 -16.86
C LYS A 5 4.73 7.65 -15.45
N THR A 6 3.69 8.02 -14.71
CA THR A 6 3.35 7.39 -13.44
C THR A 6 2.15 6.48 -13.63
N SER A 7 1.84 5.69 -12.62
CA SER A 7 0.69 4.80 -12.61
C SER A 7 -0.42 5.37 -11.76
N TYR A 8 -1.64 5.19 -12.23
CA TYR A 8 -2.87 5.49 -11.53
C TYR A 8 -3.73 4.24 -11.50
N VAL A 9 -4.45 4.01 -10.40
CA VAL A 9 -5.31 2.82 -10.27
C VAL A 9 -6.75 3.17 -9.94
N CYS A 10 -7.66 2.38 -10.48
CA CYS A 10 -9.05 2.32 -10.05
C CYS A 10 -9.24 1.03 -9.25
N LEU A 11 -9.46 1.17 -7.94
CA LEU A 11 -9.66 0.02 -7.04
C LEU A 11 -10.96 -0.76 -7.35
N PRO A 12 -12.13 -0.10 -7.59
CA PRO A 12 -13.35 -0.81 -7.97
C PRO A 12 -13.20 -1.61 -9.27
N CYS A 13 -12.59 -1.00 -10.30
CA CYS A 13 -12.42 -1.66 -11.60
C CYS A 13 -11.24 -2.63 -11.66
N ARG A 14 -10.37 -2.63 -10.64
CA ARG A 14 -9.12 -3.40 -10.59
C ARG A 14 -8.28 -3.18 -11.86
N ALA A 15 -8.07 -1.90 -12.18
CA ALA A 15 -7.41 -1.46 -13.39
C ALA A 15 -6.31 -0.45 -13.08
N SER A 16 -5.26 -0.46 -13.90
CA SER A 16 -4.14 0.47 -13.85
C SER A 16 -4.03 1.22 -15.17
N TYR A 17 -3.72 2.50 -15.09
CA TYR A 17 -3.58 3.40 -16.22
C TYR A 17 -2.23 4.13 -16.09
N LYS A 18 -1.39 4.06 -17.13
CA LYS A 18 -0.17 4.85 -17.21
C LYS A 18 -0.52 6.23 -17.74
N GLN A 19 -0.24 7.27 -16.97
CA GLN A 19 -0.54 8.66 -17.34
C GLN A 19 0.65 9.57 -16.97
N PRO A 20 0.72 10.79 -17.52
CA PRO A 20 1.72 11.77 -17.07
C PRO A 20 1.64 12.04 -15.57
N TYR A 21 2.75 12.49 -14.97
CA TYR A 21 2.74 13.01 -13.60
C TYR A 21 1.73 14.17 -13.47
N PRO A 22 1.10 14.32 -12.29
CA PRO A 22 0.15 15.39 -12.09
C PRO A 22 0.87 16.75 -12.14
N GLY A 23 0.40 17.64 -13.02
CA GLY A 23 0.81 19.05 -13.03
C GLY A 23 0.15 19.84 -11.90
N ARG A 24 0.67 21.04 -11.61
CA ARG A 24 0.15 21.97 -10.58
C ARG A 24 -1.35 22.26 -10.73
N TYR A 25 -1.86 22.25 -11.97
CA TYR A 25 -3.25 22.58 -12.30
C TYR A 25 -4.06 21.37 -12.77
N ASP A 26 -3.56 20.16 -12.55
CA ASP A 26 -4.28 18.96 -12.96
C ASP A 26 -5.51 18.74 -12.06
N ARG A 27 -6.64 18.52 -12.72
CA ARG A 27 -7.88 18.11 -12.08
C ARG A 27 -7.79 16.66 -11.62
N GLU A 28 -8.72 16.28 -10.75
CA GLU A 28 -8.88 14.88 -10.36
C GLU A 28 -9.09 14.00 -11.60
N ARG A 29 -8.30 12.93 -11.70
CA ARG A 29 -8.31 12.02 -12.85
C ARG A 29 -9.37 10.95 -12.59
N LEU A 30 -10.31 10.76 -13.51
CA LEU A 30 -11.40 9.81 -13.36
C LEU A 30 -11.15 8.51 -14.14
N CYS A 31 -11.67 7.41 -13.62
CA CYS A 31 -11.61 6.12 -14.30
C CYS A 31 -12.50 6.14 -15.55
N PRO A 32 -11.98 5.80 -16.75
CA PRO A 32 -12.77 5.81 -17.98
C PRO A 32 -13.89 4.76 -18.03
N ARG A 33 -13.92 3.83 -17.06
CA ARG A 33 -14.94 2.77 -16.99
C ARG A 33 -16.06 3.05 -16.00
N CYS A 34 -15.74 3.58 -14.82
CA CYS A 34 -16.70 3.75 -13.74
C CYS A 34 -16.76 5.18 -13.20
N THR A 35 -16.03 6.12 -13.79
CA THR A 35 -15.96 7.54 -13.41
C THR A 35 -15.47 7.81 -11.98
N ALA A 36 -15.13 6.79 -11.20
CA ALA A 36 -14.54 6.96 -9.87
C ALA A 36 -13.14 7.60 -9.95
N PRO A 37 -12.73 8.37 -8.92
CA PRO A 37 -11.37 8.93 -8.83
C PRO A 37 -10.28 7.88 -8.95
N LEU A 38 -9.24 8.19 -9.73
CA LEU A 38 -8.04 7.39 -9.85
C LEU A 38 -7.03 7.77 -8.78
N VAL A 39 -6.48 6.77 -8.11
CA VAL A 39 -5.43 6.98 -7.09
C VAL A 39 -4.06 6.99 -7.77
N HIS A 40 -3.29 8.06 -7.59
CA HIS A 40 -1.88 8.10 -8.00
C HIS A 40 -1.07 7.14 -7.13
N VAL A 41 -0.39 6.16 -7.75
CA VAL A 41 0.35 5.11 -7.02
C VAL A 41 1.86 5.15 -7.20
N GLY A 42 2.37 5.77 -8.27
CA GLY A 42 3.80 5.95 -8.51
C GLY A 42 4.34 5.25 -9.78
N SER A 43 5.57 5.61 -10.15
CA SER A 43 6.23 5.15 -11.38
C SER A 43 6.62 3.67 -11.34
N ALA A 44 7.11 3.20 -10.20
CA ALA A 44 7.61 1.84 -9.99
C ALA A 44 6.50 0.81 -9.70
N PHE A 45 5.23 1.20 -9.84
CA PHE A 45 4.10 0.31 -9.61
C PHE A 45 3.95 -0.75 -10.71
N ALA A 46 3.91 -2.01 -10.29
CA ALA A 46 3.54 -3.16 -11.11
C ALA A 46 2.10 -3.60 -10.77
N PRO A 47 1.14 -3.49 -11.71
CA PRO A 47 -0.26 -3.81 -11.42
C PRO A 47 -0.48 -5.31 -11.21
N PRO A 48 -1.26 -5.71 -10.20
CA PRO A 48 -1.71 -7.09 -10.07
C PRO A 48 -2.57 -7.52 -11.26
N ARG A 49 -2.67 -8.83 -11.49
CA ARG A 49 -3.66 -9.37 -12.45
C ARG A 49 -5.06 -8.94 -12.02
N ARG A 50 -5.89 -8.47 -12.96
CA ARG A 50 -7.24 -7.96 -12.68
C ARG A 50 -8.11 -8.91 -11.83
N ARG A 51 -8.00 -10.22 -12.07
CA ARG A 51 -8.76 -11.27 -11.36
C ARG A 51 -8.25 -11.60 -9.96
N ASP A 52 -7.05 -11.14 -9.60
CA ASP A 52 -6.44 -11.44 -8.30
C ASP A 52 -7.04 -10.55 -7.20
N ALA A 53 -8.21 -10.93 -6.71
CA ALA A 53 -8.93 -10.18 -5.68
C ALA A 53 -8.11 -9.98 -4.40
N ALA A 54 -7.23 -10.93 -4.06
CA ALA A 54 -6.39 -10.84 -2.86
C ALA A 54 -5.33 -9.74 -3.03
N ALA A 55 -4.60 -9.74 -4.15
CA ALA A 55 -3.59 -8.70 -4.41
C ALA A 55 -4.21 -7.30 -4.52
N TRP A 56 -5.40 -7.18 -5.13
CA TRP A 56 -6.12 -5.89 -5.19
C TRP A 56 -6.60 -5.41 -3.81
N ARG A 57 -7.00 -6.32 -2.91
CA ARG A 57 -7.32 -5.98 -1.52
C ARG A 57 -6.07 -5.52 -0.76
N THR A 58 -4.95 -6.24 -0.90
CA THR A 58 -3.64 -5.84 -0.34
C THR A 58 -3.29 -4.42 -0.78
N LEU A 59 -3.37 -4.15 -2.09
CA LEU A 59 -3.10 -2.82 -2.64
C LEU A 59 -4.01 -1.74 -2.03
N SER A 60 -5.31 -2.01 -1.89
CA SER A 60 -6.24 -1.06 -1.27
C SER A 60 -5.81 -0.66 0.14
N VAL A 61 -5.36 -1.62 0.96
CA VAL A 61 -4.88 -1.33 2.32
C VAL A 61 -3.64 -0.45 2.28
N LEU A 62 -2.66 -0.80 1.44
CA LEU A 62 -1.44 -0.01 1.28
C LEU A 62 -1.74 1.43 0.88
N LEU A 63 -2.63 1.63 -0.11
CA LEU A 63 -2.94 2.96 -0.60
C LEU A 63 -3.67 3.82 0.44
N HIS A 64 -4.61 3.22 1.20
CA HIS A 64 -5.30 3.90 2.29
C HIS A 64 -4.37 4.26 3.45
N ALA A 65 -3.33 3.46 3.70
CA ALA A 65 -2.28 3.77 4.66
C ALA A 65 -1.25 4.78 4.12
N GLY A 66 -1.46 5.37 2.94
CA GLY A 66 -0.53 6.36 2.36
C GLY A 66 0.70 5.75 1.67
N VAL A 67 0.84 4.42 1.63
CA VAL A 67 1.96 3.76 0.97
C VAL A 67 1.87 3.94 -0.55
N ARG A 68 2.99 4.30 -1.18
CA ARG A 68 3.11 4.49 -2.64
C ARG A 68 4.34 3.73 -3.18
N PHE A 69 4.46 3.67 -4.50
CA PHE A 69 5.43 2.89 -5.26
C PHE A 69 6.29 3.82 -6.13
N HIS A 70 7.11 4.62 -5.47
CA HIS A 70 8.10 5.47 -6.13
C HIS A 70 9.38 4.68 -6.35
N GLU A 71 10.11 5.00 -7.42
CA GLU A 71 11.43 4.46 -7.63
C GLU A 71 12.41 5.06 -6.61
N GLY A 72 13.24 4.22 -5.98
CA GLY A 72 14.32 4.68 -5.13
C GLY A 72 15.38 5.44 -5.91
N CYS A 73 16.19 6.24 -5.21
CA CYS A 73 17.24 7.09 -5.81
C CYS A 73 18.26 6.30 -6.65
N CYS A 74 18.40 5.00 -6.42
CA CYS A 74 19.42 4.15 -7.05
C CYS A 74 18.84 3.04 -7.95
N GLY A 75 17.56 3.13 -8.33
CA GLY A 75 16.93 2.13 -9.21
C GLY A 75 16.51 0.82 -8.51
N ASP A 76 16.59 0.76 -7.17
CA ASP A 76 16.20 -0.41 -6.35
C ASP A 76 14.67 -0.67 -6.29
N GLY A 77 13.90 0.00 -7.14
CA GLY A 77 12.44 -0.02 -7.14
C GLY A 77 11.85 0.56 -5.84
N PRO A 78 10.61 0.21 -5.48
CA PRO A 78 9.91 0.80 -4.34
C PRO A 78 10.28 0.15 -2.99
N GLY A 79 11.32 -0.68 -2.96
CA GLY A 79 11.62 -1.56 -1.83
C GLY A 79 10.53 -2.62 -1.61
N TYR A 80 10.54 -3.23 -0.41
CA TYR A 80 9.57 -4.27 -0.06
C TYR A 80 8.13 -3.71 -0.01
N ARG A 81 7.20 -4.47 -0.58
CA ARG A 81 5.76 -4.23 -0.49
C ARG A 81 5.03 -5.57 -0.30
N PRO A 82 4.13 -5.67 0.69
CA PRO A 82 3.28 -6.84 0.87
C PRO A 82 2.54 -7.18 -0.42
N ARG A 83 2.51 -8.47 -0.76
CA ARG A 83 1.79 -8.98 -1.93
C ARG A 83 0.52 -9.73 -1.53
N THR A 84 0.42 -10.10 -0.25
CA THR A 84 -0.68 -10.90 0.29
C THR A 84 -1.38 -10.21 1.46
N VAL A 85 -2.64 -10.58 1.68
CA VAL A 85 -3.42 -10.12 2.83
C VAL A 85 -2.82 -10.62 4.15
N ARG A 86 -2.16 -11.79 4.15
CA ARG A 86 -1.46 -12.34 5.31
C ARG A 86 -0.33 -11.41 5.76
N GLU A 87 0.55 -11.03 4.86
CA GLU A 87 1.67 -10.12 5.15
C GLU A 87 1.20 -8.76 5.67
N VAL A 88 0.07 -8.25 5.14
CA VAL A 88 -0.58 -7.04 5.65
C VAL A 88 -1.06 -7.22 7.08
N ARG A 89 -1.75 -8.33 7.38
CA ARG A 89 -2.24 -8.62 8.74
C ARG A 89 -1.10 -8.71 9.75
N GLU A 90 -0.02 -9.40 9.40
CA GLU A 90 1.18 -9.51 10.25
C GLU A 90 1.76 -8.13 10.58
N ARG A 91 1.89 -7.25 9.59
CA ARG A 91 2.41 -5.88 9.75
C ARG A 91 1.47 -4.97 10.52
N MET A 92 0.16 -5.11 10.30
CA MET A 92 -0.84 -4.38 11.08
C MET A 92 -0.88 -4.84 12.54
N ALA A 93 -0.69 -6.13 12.81
CA ALA A 93 -0.58 -6.66 14.16
C ALA A 93 0.68 -6.12 14.84
N TYR A 94 1.81 -6.11 14.13
CA TYR A 94 3.05 -5.51 14.60
C TYR A 94 2.88 -4.02 14.94
N ALA A 95 2.32 -3.23 14.02
CA ALA A 95 2.02 -1.80 14.24
C ALA A 95 1.21 -1.57 15.52
N ARG A 96 0.16 -2.36 15.73
CA ARG A 96 -0.67 -2.28 16.94
C ARG A 96 0.09 -2.66 18.21
N ALA A 97 0.96 -3.66 18.13
CA ALA A 97 1.72 -4.15 19.28
C ALA A 97 2.85 -3.18 19.69
N THR A 98 3.45 -2.49 18.73
CA THR A 98 4.59 -1.58 18.97
C THR A 98 4.21 -0.11 19.04
N GLY A 99 3.01 0.26 18.59
CA GLY A 99 2.60 1.64 18.40
C GLY A 99 3.22 2.29 17.14
N GLU A 100 3.89 1.52 16.28
CA GLU A 100 4.44 2.06 15.04
C GLU A 100 3.31 2.45 14.06
N PRO A 101 3.40 3.62 13.40
CA PRO A 101 2.46 4.01 12.35
C PRO A 101 2.32 2.95 11.23
N PHE A 102 1.10 2.74 10.73
CA PHE A 102 0.82 1.70 9.74
C PHE A 102 1.59 1.90 8.42
N ASP A 103 1.80 3.14 7.97
CA ASP A 103 2.55 3.45 6.75
C ASP A 103 3.99 2.93 6.82
N ARG A 104 4.63 3.02 8.00
CA ARG A 104 5.97 2.48 8.25
C ARG A 104 5.97 0.98 8.46
N ALA A 105 5.06 0.46 9.28
CA ALA A 105 4.97 -0.97 9.56
C ALA A 105 4.65 -1.80 8.31
N LEU A 106 3.78 -1.31 7.42
CA LEU A 106 3.37 -1.99 6.20
C LEU A 106 4.49 -2.15 5.16
N VAL A 107 5.56 -1.35 5.27
CA VAL A 107 6.68 -1.39 4.33
C VAL A 107 7.91 -2.13 4.86
N ARG A 108 7.85 -2.64 6.10
CA ARG A 108 8.95 -3.41 6.69
C ARG A 108 9.13 -4.74 5.95
N PRO A 109 10.34 -5.08 5.47
CA PRO A 109 10.63 -6.39 4.90
C PRO A 109 10.36 -7.52 5.89
N GLU A 110 10.71 -7.28 7.15
CA GLU A 110 10.56 -8.24 8.25
C GLU A 110 9.78 -7.61 9.40
N VAL A 111 8.80 -8.36 9.91
CA VAL A 111 8.16 -8.10 11.18
C VAL A 111 8.40 -9.34 12.04
N GLN A 112 9.19 -9.17 13.10
CA GLN A 112 9.25 -10.20 14.12
C GLN A 112 7.89 -10.23 14.80
N ALA A 113 7.32 -11.42 15.01
CA ALA A 113 6.16 -11.55 15.89
C ALA A 113 6.55 -10.87 17.21
N PRO A 114 5.67 -10.03 17.81
CA PRO A 114 5.98 -9.47 19.11
C PRO A 114 6.27 -10.65 20.04
N ALA A 115 7.52 -10.73 20.53
CA ALA A 115 7.90 -11.69 21.55
C ALA A 115 6.82 -11.63 22.63
N GLY A 116 6.17 -12.77 22.88
CA GLY A 116 4.96 -12.84 23.68
C GLY A 116 5.09 -12.05 24.97
N LYS A 117 4.56 -10.83 24.99
CA LYS A 117 4.28 -10.14 26.24
C LYS A 117 3.05 -10.83 26.79
N ARG A 118 3.29 -11.80 27.67
CA ARG A 118 2.29 -12.29 28.62
C ARG A 118 1.69 -11.05 29.27
N LEU A 119 0.43 -10.75 28.94
CA LEU A 119 -0.32 -9.73 29.64
C LEU A 119 -0.32 -10.15 31.12
N PRO A 120 0.06 -9.28 32.08
CA PRO A 120 -0.12 -9.62 33.48
C PRO A 120 -1.61 -9.90 33.72
N ALA A 121 -1.91 -11.01 34.40
CA ALA A 121 -3.28 -11.30 34.81
C ALA A 121 -3.81 -10.11 35.64
N PRO A 122 -5.09 -9.73 35.49
CA PRO A 122 -5.68 -8.70 36.33
C PRO A 122 -5.58 -9.13 37.81
N PRO A 123 -5.36 -8.19 38.75
CA PRO A 123 -5.33 -8.53 40.17
C PRO A 123 -6.69 -9.13 40.56
N ILE A 124 -6.65 -10.38 41.06
CA ILE A 124 -7.77 -10.96 41.78
C ILE A 124 -7.73 -10.30 43.16
N HIS A 125 -8.60 -9.31 43.37
CA HIS A 125 -8.86 -8.78 44.71
C HIS A 125 -9.82 -9.73 45.44
N PRO A 126 -9.62 -9.97 46.76
CA PRO A 126 -10.42 -10.90 47.55
C PRO A 126 -11.88 -10.47 47.72
#